data_AF-E5DG54-F1
#
_entry.id   AF-E5DG54-F1
#
_cell.length_a   1.000
_cell.length_b   1.000
_cell.length_c   1.000
_cell.angle_alpha   90.00
_cell.angle_beta   90.00
_cell.angle_gamma   90.00
#
_symmetry.space_group_name_H-M   'P 1'
#
loop_
_entity.id
_entity.type
_entity.pdbx_description
1 polymer ?
#
loop_
_entity_poly.entity_id
_entity_poly.type
_entity_poly.pdbx_seq_one_letter_code
_entity_poly.pdbx_strand_id
1 'polypeptide(L)'
;MGYNPEKPMEGRITDLGPPYYEQFLPPVIKDNKGKWLWHEILQPGVLMHKSETGDEVYTVRVGSPRLVTAVRIREICDISDKHCDGYLRFTTRNNIEFMVDSKDKVQPLLDDLASRGSKFPVGGTGAGLTNIVHTQGWVHCHTPATDASGPVKAVMDELFDYFTSMKLPAQVRIALACCLNMCGAVHASDIAILGIHRKPPMIDHQRITGVCELPLAVASCPLGAVKPAKVEIDGKEIKTVKVNVERCM
;
A
#
# COMPACT_ATOMS: atom_id res chain seq x y z
N MET A 1 -31.53 13.10 -8.58
CA MET A 1 -31.65 12.44 -9.89
C MET A 1 -30.44 11.53 -10.07
N GLY A 2 -30.61 10.33 -10.63
CA GLY A 2 -29.48 9.45 -10.94
C GLY A 2 -28.68 9.94 -12.15
N TYR A 3 -27.56 9.27 -12.45
CA TYR A 3 -26.79 9.49 -13.68
C TYR A 3 -27.66 9.25 -14.92
N ASN A 4 -27.55 10.12 -15.94
CA ASN A 4 -28.23 9.98 -17.22
C ASN A 4 -27.22 9.72 -18.36
N PRO A 5 -27.20 8.53 -18.99
CA PRO A 5 -26.30 8.24 -20.10
C PRO A 5 -26.62 9.01 -21.38
N GLU A 6 -27.87 9.44 -21.58
CA GLU A 6 -28.26 10.29 -22.72
C GLU A 6 -27.80 11.75 -22.53
N LYS A 7 -27.61 12.16 -21.28
CA LYS A 7 -27.13 13.50 -20.90
C LYS A 7 -25.97 13.39 -19.91
N PRO A 8 -24.81 12.87 -20.35
CA PRO A 8 -23.72 12.50 -19.45
C PRO A 8 -23.04 13.68 -18.75
N MET A 9 -23.36 14.91 -19.14
CA MET A 9 -22.86 16.14 -18.53
C MET A 9 -23.88 16.77 -17.56
N GLU A 10 -25.16 16.40 -17.63
CA GLU A 10 -26.19 16.91 -16.75
C GLU A 10 -25.94 16.41 -15.31
N GLY A 11 -25.83 17.33 -14.36
CA GLY A 11 -25.57 17.00 -12.95
C GLY A 11 -24.17 16.44 -12.66
N ARG A 12 -23.22 16.48 -13.62
CA ARG A 12 -21.84 16.06 -13.39
C ARG A 12 -21.13 17.05 -12.48
N ILE A 13 -20.53 16.55 -11.41
CA ILE A 13 -19.66 17.32 -10.51
C ILE A 13 -18.22 16.85 -10.73
N THR A 14 -17.29 17.78 -10.96
CA THR A 14 -15.86 17.50 -11.17
C THR A 14 -14.99 18.39 -10.30
N ASP A 15 -13.69 18.06 -10.21
CA ASP A 15 -12.66 18.91 -9.60
C ASP A 15 -12.86 19.22 -8.10
N LEU A 16 -13.59 18.35 -7.37
CA LEU A 16 -13.82 18.51 -5.93
C LEU A 16 -12.60 18.16 -5.05
N GLY A 17 -11.69 17.33 -5.55
CA GLY A 17 -10.61 16.77 -4.74
C GLY A 17 -11.09 15.84 -3.61
N PRO A 18 -10.22 15.50 -2.64
CA PRO A 18 -10.61 14.74 -1.47
C PRO A 18 -11.35 15.63 -0.45
N PRO A 19 -12.17 15.05 0.43
CA PRO A 19 -12.68 15.77 1.57
C PRO A 19 -11.55 16.26 2.48
N TYR A 20 -11.74 17.41 3.14
CA TYR A 20 -10.73 17.96 4.03
C TYR A 20 -10.60 17.09 5.29
N TYR A 21 -9.38 16.66 5.63
CA TYR A 21 -9.14 15.65 6.67
C TYR A 21 -9.64 16.05 8.08
N GLU A 22 -9.74 17.35 8.38
CA GLU A 22 -10.18 17.81 9.71
C GLU A 22 -11.61 17.42 10.06
N GLN A 23 -12.44 17.09 9.07
CA GLN A 23 -13.78 16.56 9.30
C GLN A 23 -13.77 15.16 9.93
N PHE A 24 -12.62 14.48 9.94
CA PHE A 24 -12.44 13.12 10.43
C PHE A 24 -11.44 13.02 11.60
N LEU A 25 -11.03 14.15 12.19
CA LEU A 25 -10.15 14.10 13.36
C LEU A 25 -10.96 13.78 14.62
N PRO A 26 -10.49 12.85 15.48
CA PRO A 26 -11.01 12.75 16.84
C PRO A 26 -10.93 14.11 17.55
N PRO A 27 -11.89 14.46 18.41
CA PRO A 27 -11.90 15.75 19.12
C PRO A 27 -10.56 16.08 19.81
N VAL A 28 -10.01 15.13 20.57
CA VAL A 28 -8.71 15.28 21.24
C VAL A 28 -7.56 15.59 20.27
N ILE A 29 -7.61 15.06 19.04
CA ILE A 29 -6.61 15.38 18.02
C ILE A 29 -6.81 16.78 17.46
N LYS A 30 -8.07 17.15 17.20
CA LYS A 30 -8.43 18.44 16.62
C LYS A 30 -8.06 19.59 17.55
N ASP A 31 -8.39 19.47 18.82
CA ASP A 31 -8.23 20.55 19.82
C ASP A 31 -6.75 20.80 20.19
N ASN A 32 -5.93 19.75 20.05
CA ASN A 32 -4.50 19.74 20.40
C ASN A 32 -3.57 19.71 19.18
N LYS A 33 -4.10 19.83 17.96
CA LYS A 33 -3.32 19.83 16.72
C LYS A 33 -2.28 20.95 16.73
N GLY A 34 -1.01 20.57 16.62
CA GLY A 34 0.13 21.50 16.65
C GLY A 34 0.62 21.88 18.06
N LYS A 35 0.04 21.29 19.12
CA LYS A 35 0.37 21.54 20.53
C LYS A 35 0.84 20.26 21.25
N TRP A 36 1.52 19.36 20.54
CA TRP A 36 2.01 18.10 21.10
C TRP A 36 3.41 18.28 21.70
N LEU A 37 3.59 17.86 22.96
CA LEU A 37 4.86 18.00 23.68
C LEU A 37 5.80 16.81 23.43
N TRP A 38 5.30 15.59 23.63
CA TRP A 38 6.08 14.36 23.54
C TRP A 38 5.19 13.15 23.29
N HIS A 39 5.83 12.03 22.98
CA HIS A 39 5.16 10.74 22.85
C HIS A 39 5.97 9.64 23.54
N GLU A 40 5.29 8.57 23.91
CA GLU A 40 5.88 7.37 24.51
C GLU A 40 5.29 6.12 23.85
N ILE A 41 6.10 5.07 23.73
CA ILE A 41 5.65 3.75 23.33
C ILE A 41 5.44 2.93 24.60
N LEU A 42 4.19 2.69 24.98
CA LEU A 42 3.85 2.03 26.24
C LEU A 42 4.07 0.51 26.18
N GLN A 43 3.82 -0.08 25.01
CA GLN A 43 4.08 -1.48 24.67
C GLN A 43 4.07 -1.63 23.14
N PRO A 44 4.53 -2.77 22.56
CA PRO A 44 4.42 -2.99 21.12
C PRO A 44 3.00 -2.73 20.60
N GLY A 45 2.87 -1.78 19.67
CA GLY A 45 1.59 -1.39 19.07
C GLY A 45 0.79 -0.35 19.86
N VAL A 46 1.23 0.13 21.03
CA VAL A 46 0.50 1.15 21.80
C VAL A 46 1.37 2.38 22.06
N LEU A 47 0.86 3.52 21.63
CA LEU A 47 1.50 4.84 21.75
C LEU A 47 0.66 5.73 22.66
N MET A 48 1.29 6.68 23.33
CA MET A 48 0.62 7.82 23.94
C MET A 48 1.29 9.11 23.50
N HIS A 49 0.49 10.15 23.20
CA HIS A 49 0.97 11.51 22.96
C HIS A 49 0.40 12.44 24.02
N LYS A 50 1.26 13.31 24.57
CA LYS A 50 0.89 14.33 25.57
C LYS A 50 0.86 15.72 24.93
N SER A 51 -0.21 16.47 25.17
CA SER A 51 -0.34 17.86 24.73
C SER A 51 0.11 18.86 25.78
N GLU A 52 0.43 20.08 25.34
CA GLU A 52 0.62 21.28 26.16
C GLU A 52 -0.57 21.58 27.07
N THR A 53 -1.78 21.19 26.68
CA THR A 53 -3.02 21.37 27.47
C THR A 53 -3.12 20.38 28.64
N GLY A 54 -2.28 19.35 28.67
CA GLY A 54 -2.40 18.22 29.59
C GLY A 54 -3.20 17.04 29.01
N ASP A 55 -3.85 17.20 27.85
CA ASP A 55 -4.59 16.12 27.20
C ASP A 55 -3.67 15.00 26.72
N GLU A 56 -4.20 13.79 26.70
CA GLU A 56 -3.53 12.59 26.22
C GLU A 56 -4.35 11.93 25.13
N VAL A 57 -3.66 11.34 24.15
CA VAL A 57 -4.28 10.43 23.19
C VAL A 57 -3.47 9.15 23.10
N TYR A 58 -4.17 8.04 23.23
CA TYR A 58 -3.61 6.70 23.17
C TYR A 58 -3.95 6.08 21.83
N THR A 59 -2.94 5.59 21.11
CA THR A 59 -3.11 4.99 19.79
C THR A 59 -2.75 3.51 19.84
N VAL A 60 -3.69 2.65 19.42
CA VAL A 60 -3.46 1.22 19.22
C VAL A 60 -3.31 0.94 17.73
N ARG A 61 -2.11 0.54 17.33
CA ARG A 61 -1.76 0.18 15.95
C ARG A 61 -1.93 -1.31 15.73
N VAL A 62 -2.64 -1.66 14.66
CA VAL A 62 -2.84 -3.05 14.24
C VAL A 62 -2.43 -3.30 12.80
N GLY A 63 -1.92 -4.50 12.54
CA GLY A 63 -1.56 -4.98 11.21
C GLY A 63 -2.77 -5.11 10.29
N SER A 64 -2.56 -4.93 8.99
CA SER A 64 -3.59 -5.10 7.96
C SER A 64 -2.97 -5.66 6.68
N PRO A 65 -3.66 -6.54 5.95
CA PRO A 65 -3.13 -7.12 4.70
C PRO A 65 -3.16 -6.14 3.53
N ARG A 66 -3.61 -4.89 3.71
CA ARG A 66 -3.86 -3.86 2.68
C ARG A 66 -4.98 -4.25 1.71
N LEU A 67 -4.87 -5.39 1.04
CA LEU A 67 -5.96 -5.98 0.25
C LEU A 67 -7.01 -6.55 1.20
N VAL A 68 -8.16 -5.88 1.29
CA VAL A 68 -9.23 -6.21 2.23
C VAL A 68 -10.60 -6.17 1.53
N THR A 69 -11.56 -6.90 2.08
CA THR A 69 -12.95 -6.86 1.63
C THR A 69 -13.72 -5.69 2.27
N ALA A 70 -14.85 -5.30 1.69
CA ALA A 70 -15.75 -4.33 2.32
C ALA A 70 -16.27 -4.81 3.68
N VAL A 71 -16.44 -6.12 3.88
CA VAL A 71 -16.83 -6.71 5.17
C VAL A 71 -15.76 -6.45 6.23
N ARG A 72 -14.48 -6.57 5.85
CA ARG A 72 -13.35 -6.26 6.73
C ARG A 72 -13.31 -4.78 7.12
N ILE A 73 -13.61 -3.88 6.19
CA ILE A 73 -13.71 -2.45 6.46
C ILE A 73 -14.85 -2.15 7.44
N ARG A 74 -16.01 -2.78 7.27
CA ARG A 74 -17.12 -2.64 8.22
C ARG A 74 -16.76 -3.13 9.63
N GLU A 75 -16.07 -4.25 9.74
CA GLU A 75 -15.57 -4.75 11.04
C GLU A 75 -14.58 -3.77 11.71
N ILE A 76 -13.77 -3.05 10.90
CA ILE A 76 -12.89 -1.98 11.39
C ILE A 76 -13.73 -0.79 11.91
N CYS A 77 -14.78 -0.40 11.19
CA CYS A 77 -15.71 0.64 11.62
C CYS A 77 -16.44 0.23 12.91
N ASP A 78 -16.92 -1.00 13.04
CA ASP A 78 -17.62 -1.48 14.24
C ASP A 78 -16.73 -1.37 15.49
N ILE A 79 -15.42 -1.64 15.38
CA ILE A 79 -14.46 -1.45 16.48
C ILE A 79 -14.31 0.04 16.79
N SER A 80 -14.19 0.87 15.76
CA SER A 80 -14.05 2.31 15.91
C SER A 80 -15.28 2.96 16.54
N ASP A 81 -16.48 2.56 16.16
CA ASP A 81 -17.73 3.07 16.73
C ASP A 81 -17.85 2.68 18.21
N LYS A 82 -17.42 1.46 18.56
CA LYS A 82 -17.50 0.94 19.92
C LYS A 82 -16.50 1.57 20.88
N HIS A 83 -15.28 1.87 20.43
CA HIS A 83 -14.17 2.26 21.31
C HIS A 83 -13.62 3.66 21.05
N CYS A 84 -13.81 4.21 19.86
CA CYS A 84 -13.10 5.39 19.37
C CYS A 84 -14.06 6.46 18.81
N ASP A 85 -15.33 6.44 19.22
CA ASP A 85 -16.36 7.40 18.80
C ASP A 85 -16.51 7.53 17.27
N GLY A 86 -16.26 6.44 16.55
CA GLY A 86 -16.32 6.39 15.08
C GLY A 86 -15.08 6.92 14.37
N TYR A 87 -14.01 7.26 15.09
CA TYR A 87 -12.75 7.75 14.53
C TYR A 87 -11.64 6.69 14.47
N LEU A 88 -11.02 6.58 13.30
CA LEU A 88 -9.83 5.76 13.08
C LEU A 88 -8.96 6.38 12.00
N ARG A 89 -7.74 5.87 11.83
CA ARG A 89 -6.89 6.24 10.69
C ARG A 89 -6.11 5.05 10.14
N PHE A 90 -5.61 5.22 8.93
CA PHE A 90 -4.61 4.32 8.35
C PHE A 90 -3.23 4.99 8.35
N THR A 91 -2.19 4.19 8.54
CA THR A 91 -0.80 4.65 8.48
C THR A 91 -0.29 4.63 7.04
N THR A 92 0.84 5.30 6.80
CA THR A 92 1.55 5.28 5.50
C THR A 92 2.08 3.89 5.10
N ARG A 93 1.99 2.90 6.01
CA ARG A 93 2.33 1.50 5.74
C ARG A 93 1.12 0.58 5.82
N ASN A 94 -0.08 1.14 5.62
CA ASN A 94 -1.35 0.42 5.53
C ASN A 94 -1.80 -0.28 6.82
N ASN A 95 -1.13 -0.06 7.96
CA ASN A 95 -1.67 -0.45 9.27
C ASN A 95 -2.87 0.43 9.63
N ILE A 96 -3.70 -0.04 10.54
CA ILE A 96 -4.83 0.69 11.10
C ILE A 96 -4.45 1.20 12.49
N GLU A 97 -4.93 2.38 12.85
CA GLU A 97 -4.77 2.96 14.18
C GLU A 97 -6.12 3.39 14.74
N PHE A 98 -6.42 2.86 15.92
CA PHE A 98 -7.55 3.22 16.75
C PHE A 98 -7.06 4.17 17.86
N MET A 99 -7.80 5.24 18.14
CA MET A 99 -7.38 6.27 19.08
C MET A 99 -8.43 6.44 20.18
N VAL A 100 -7.98 6.51 21.43
CA VAL A 100 -8.81 6.79 22.60
C VAL A 100 -8.19 7.93 23.41
N ASP A 101 -9.02 8.71 24.09
CA ASP A 101 -8.65 9.94 24.82
C ASP A 101 -8.29 9.68 26.30
N SER A 102 -8.39 8.44 26.77
CA SER A 102 -8.07 8.10 28.16
C SER A 102 -7.42 6.72 28.30
N LYS A 103 -6.58 6.58 29.32
CA LYS A 103 -5.79 5.35 29.57
C LYS A 103 -6.66 4.14 29.88
N ASP A 104 -7.76 4.34 30.60
CA ASP A 104 -8.69 3.28 31.02
C ASP A 104 -9.45 2.66 29.84
N LYS A 105 -9.57 3.37 28.70
CA LYS A 105 -10.15 2.85 27.46
C LYS A 105 -9.21 1.96 26.64
N VAL A 106 -7.91 1.96 26.93
CA VAL A 106 -6.90 1.21 26.15
C VAL A 106 -7.09 -0.31 26.33
N GLN A 107 -7.23 -0.79 27.58
CA GLN A 107 -7.35 -2.22 27.83
C GLN A 107 -8.64 -2.83 27.25
N PRO A 108 -9.83 -2.22 27.40
CA PRO A 108 -11.05 -2.69 26.74
C PRO A 108 -10.92 -2.82 25.21
N LEU A 109 -10.22 -1.87 24.56
CA LEU A 109 -9.94 -1.94 23.13
C LEU A 109 -9.00 -3.10 22.79
N LEU A 110 -7.92 -3.28 23.55
CA LEU A 110 -6.98 -4.40 23.36
C LEU A 110 -7.66 -5.76 23.53
N ASP A 111 -8.52 -5.90 24.53
CA ASP A 111 -9.27 -7.14 24.81
C ASP A 111 -10.23 -7.48 23.65
N ASP A 112 -10.93 -6.48 23.11
CA ASP A 112 -11.81 -6.66 21.94
C ASP A 112 -10.99 -7.07 20.71
N LEU A 113 -9.86 -6.40 20.44
CA LEU A 113 -8.96 -6.75 19.34
C LEU A 113 -8.43 -8.20 19.48
N ALA A 114 -8.04 -8.61 20.69
CA ALA A 114 -7.56 -9.96 20.98
C ALA A 114 -8.67 -11.01 20.84
N SER A 115 -9.92 -10.68 21.22
CA SER A 115 -11.07 -11.58 21.07
C SER A 115 -11.36 -11.99 19.63
N ARG A 116 -10.81 -11.25 18.65
CA ARG A 116 -10.96 -11.48 17.21
C ARG A 116 -9.82 -12.32 16.62
N GLY A 117 -9.00 -12.94 17.47
CA GLY A 117 -7.87 -13.77 17.07
C GLY A 117 -6.78 -12.97 16.34
N SER A 118 -6.15 -13.58 15.34
CA SER A 118 -5.04 -12.96 14.59
C SER A 118 -5.48 -11.94 13.53
N LYS A 119 -6.76 -11.58 13.49
CA LYS A 119 -7.31 -10.62 12.52
C LYS A 119 -6.64 -9.25 12.67
N PHE A 120 -6.55 -8.73 13.90
CA PHE A 120 -6.06 -7.39 14.18
C PHE A 120 -4.83 -7.45 15.09
N PRO A 121 -3.69 -7.97 14.60
CA PRO A 121 -2.52 -8.14 15.44
C PRO A 121 -1.98 -6.77 15.87
N VAL A 122 -1.84 -6.55 17.17
CA VAL A 122 -1.31 -5.31 17.75
C VAL A 122 0.21 -5.30 17.64
N GLY A 123 0.81 -4.22 17.12
CA GLY A 123 2.26 -4.13 16.97
C GLY A 123 2.75 -3.06 15.99
N GLY A 124 3.98 -3.23 15.50
CA GLY A 124 4.55 -2.42 14.43
C GLY A 124 5.01 -1.01 14.85
N THR A 125 5.33 -0.82 16.13
CA THR A 125 5.93 0.40 16.71
C THR A 125 7.39 0.16 17.10
N GLY A 126 8.16 1.23 17.29
CA GLY A 126 9.53 1.15 17.80
C GLY A 126 10.51 0.36 16.92
N ALA A 127 11.58 -0.13 17.56
CA ALA A 127 12.64 -0.88 16.90
C ALA A 127 12.25 -2.35 16.69
N GLY A 128 11.29 -2.56 15.81
CA GLY A 128 10.83 -3.87 15.37
C GLY A 128 10.63 -3.90 13.86
N LEU A 129 9.80 -4.82 13.42
CA LEU A 129 9.29 -4.87 12.06
C LEU A 129 7.91 -4.22 12.03
N THR A 130 7.60 -3.50 10.96
CA THR A 130 6.21 -3.14 10.67
C THR A 130 5.83 -3.69 9.31
N ASN A 131 4.62 -3.39 8.86
CA ASN A 131 4.05 -3.94 7.64
C ASN A 131 4.89 -3.67 6.39
N ILE A 132 4.71 -4.51 5.37
CA ILE A 132 5.43 -4.47 4.09
C ILE A 132 4.64 -3.61 3.10
N VAL A 133 5.28 -2.53 2.61
CA VAL A 133 4.74 -1.76 1.48
C VAL A 133 4.85 -2.63 0.24
N HIS A 134 3.74 -2.89 -0.44
CA HIS A 134 3.70 -3.83 -1.56
C HIS A 134 2.74 -3.40 -2.66
N THR A 135 2.79 -4.13 -3.78
CA THR A 135 2.17 -3.77 -5.06
C THR A 135 0.95 -4.64 -5.38
N GLN A 136 0.50 -4.62 -6.63
CA GLN A 136 -0.64 -5.39 -7.10
C GLN A 136 -0.32 -6.87 -7.35
N GLY A 137 0.87 -7.20 -7.85
CA GLY A 137 1.21 -8.57 -8.21
C GLY A 137 0.25 -9.17 -9.25
N TRP A 138 -0.03 -10.47 -9.11
CA TRP A 138 -0.92 -11.22 -10.00
C TRP A 138 -2.40 -10.90 -9.77
N VAL A 139 -2.74 -10.17 -8.70
CA VAL A 139 -4.12 -9.80 -8.38
C VAL A 139 -4.72 -8.86 -9.41
N HIS A 140 -3.91 -7.99 -10.04
CA HIS A 140 -4.45 -6.95 -10.93
C HIS A 140 -3.47 -6.42 -11.99
N CYS A 141 -2.15 -6.56 -11.83
CA CYS A 141 -1.20 -5.97 -12.79
C CYS A 141 -0.99 -6.88 -14.00
N HIS A 142 -0.71 -6.29 -15.16
CA HIS A 142 -0.37 -7.02 -16.39
C HIS A 142 1.15 -7.13 -16.67
N THR A 143 2.00 -6.37 -15.94
CA THR A 143 3.47 -6.45 -16.03
C THR A 143 4.19 -7.15 -14.84
N PRO A 144 3.55 -7.94 -13.97
CA PRO A 144 4.24 -8.51 -12.82
C PRO A 144 5.19 -9.64 -13.25
N ALA A 145 6.40 -9.64 -12.71
CA ALA A 145 7.32 -10.77 -12.76
C ALA A 145 7.14 -11.73 -11.56
N THR A 146 6.39 -11.31 -10.53
CA THR A 146 6.04 -12.10 -9.34
C THR A 146 4.74 -11.57 -8.71
N ASP A 147 4.14 -12.33 -7.81
CA ASP A 147 3.00 -11.85 -7.02
C ASP A 147 3.43 -10.84 -5.93
N ALA A 148 2.47 -10.16 -5.31
CA ALA A 148 2.69 -9.28 -4.18
C ALA A 148 2.08 -9.81 -2.88
N SER A 149 0.75 -10.05 -2.85
CA SER A 149 0.05 -10.41 -1.61
C SER A 149 0.52 -11.74 -1.02
N GLY A 150 0.78 -12.76 -1.86
CA GLY A 150 1.29 -14.06 -1.44
C GLY A 150 2.66 -13.97 -0.75
N PRO A 151 3.70 -13.44 -1.43
CA PRO A 151 5.02 -13.27 -0.81
C PRO A 151 5.01 -12.41 0.46
N VAL A 152 4.19 -11.35 0.50
CA VAL A 152 4.05 -10.51 1.70
C VAL A 152 3.51 -11.31 2.87
N LYS A 153 2.45 -12.11 2.66
CA LYS A 153 1.89 -12.97 3.70
C LYS A 153 2.94 -13.98 4.20
N ALA A 154 3.64 -14.65 3.29
CA ALA A 154 4.66 -15.62 3.66
C ALA A 154 5.80 -14.99 4.50
N VAL A 155 6.29 -13.82 4.11
CA VAL A 155 7.36 -13.12 4.84
C VAL A 155 6.85 -12.59 6.19
N MET A 156 5.65 -12.02 6.24
CA MET A 156 5.09 -11.50 7.49
C MET A 156 4.76 -12.60 8.50
N ASP A 157 4.46 -13.82 8.05
CA ASP A 157 4.23 -14.97 8.93
C ASP A 157 5.53 -15.41 9.61
N GLU A 158 6.62 -15.51 8.86
CA GLU A 158 7.94 -15.85 9.41
C GLU A 158 8.48 -14.76 10.34
N LEU A 159 8.22 -13.49 10.02
CA LEU A 159 8.73 -12.34 10.77
C LEU A 159 7.75 -11.78 11.80
N PHE A 160 6.67 -12.51 12.10
CA PHE A 160 5.59 -12.00 12.94
C PHE A 160 6.05 -11.62 14.36
N ASP A 161 7.00 -12.37 14.93
CA ASP A 161 7.59 -12.08 16.24
C ASP A 161 8.31 -10.73 16.30
N TYR A 162 8.80 -10.22 15.17
CA TYR A 162 9.39 -8.88 15.09
C TYR A 162 8.33 -7.79 14.94
N PHE A 163 7.14 -8.13 14.45
CA PHE A 163 6.01 -7.20 14.37
C PHE A 163 5.42 -6.92 15.76
N THR A 164 5.32 -7.93 16.61
CA THR A 164 4.74 -7.84 17.96
C THR A 164 5.77 -7.51 19.05
N SER A 165 7.01 -7.18 18.68
CA SER A 165 8.08 -6.82 19.62
C SER A 165 8.89 -5.60 19.15
N MET A 166 9.81 -5.14 19.99
CA MET A 166 10.71 -4.01 19.72
C MET A 166 12.17 -4.40 20.03
N LYS A 167 12.61 -5.56 19.55
CA LYS A 167 13.90 -6.19 19.88
C LYS A 167 15.03 -5.97 18.87
N LEU A 168 14.78 -5.23 17.79
CA LEU A 168 15.78 -4.93 16.77
C LEU A 168 16.62 -3.70 17.18
N PRO A 169 17.83 -3.51 16.62
CA PRO A 169 18.64 -2.31 16.88
C PRO A 169 17.99 -1.00 16.40
N ALA A 170 17.19 -1.09 15.34
CA ALA A 170 16.42 0.01 14.77
C ALA A 170 15.18 -0.56 14.06
N GLN A 171 14.26 0.31 13.64
CA GLN A 171 13.09 -0.13 12.89
C GLN A 171 13.49 -0.60 11.49
N VAL A 172 13.10 -1.82 11.11
CA VAL A 172 13.37 -2.38 9.78
C VAL A 172 12.16 -2.21 8.87
N ARG A 173 12.41 -1.69 7.66
CA ARG A 173 11.43 -1.51 6.58
C ARG A 173 11.66 -2.53 5.48
N ILE A 174 10.63 -3.30 5.18
CA ILE A 174 10.61 -4.19 4.02
C ILE A 174 9.65 -3.63 2.97
N ALA A 175 10.02 -3.68 1.69
CA ALA A 175 9.11 -3.37 0.60
C ALA A 175 9.21 -4.39 -0.54
N LEU A 176 8.10 -4.60 -1.25
CA LEU A 176 8.01 -5.51 -2.38
C LEU A 176 7.40 -4.85 -3.61
N ALA A 177 8.07 -4.95 -4.76
CA ALA A 177 7.53 -4.60 -6.06
C ALA A 177 7.51 -5.81 -7.00
N CYS A 178 6.36 -6.01 -7.65
CA CYS A 178 6.17 -7.14 -8.55
C CYS A 178 6.96 -7.03 -9.86
N CYS A 179 7.46 -5.83 -10.21
CA CYS A 179 8.30 -5.59 -11.38
C CYS A 179 9.21 -4.36 -11.17
N LEU A 180 10.12 -4.14 -12.13
CA LEU A 180 11.12 -3.07 -12.12
C LEU A 180 10.58 -1.63 -12.17
N ASN A 181 9.27 -1.43 -12.39
CA ASN A 181 8.66 -0.11 -12.18
C ASN A 181 8.71 0.30 -10.70
N MET A 182 8.98 -0.66 -9.80
CA MET A 182 9.30 -0.42 -8.39
C MET A 182 8.28 0.46 -7.65
N CYS A 183 6.99 0.31 -7.98
CA CYS A 183 5.92 1.07 -7.35
C CYS A 183 5.95 0.87 -5.82
N GLY A 184 6.09 1.96 -5.07
CA GLY A 184 6.23 1.92 -3.62
C GLY A 184 7.64 2.30 -3.18
N ALA A 185 8.22 1.53 -2.26
CA ALA A 185 9.41 1.94 -1.51
C ALA A 185 10.61 0.97 -1.64
N VAL A 186 10.62 0.09 -2.63
CA VAL A 186 11.69 -0.93 -2.81
C VAL A 186 13.08 -0.29 -2.90
N HIS A 187 13.21 0.85 -3.57
CA HIS A 187 14.49 1.56 -3.74
C HIS A 187 14.97 2.30 -2.48
N ALA A 188 14.16 2.37 -1.41
CA ALA A 188 14.43 3.15 -0.20
C ALA A 188 13.99 2.41 1.08
N SER A 189 14.09 1.09 1.09
CA SER A 189 13.78 0.23 2.24
C SER A 189 15.02 -0.54 2.66
N ASP A 190 15.12 -0.90 3.95
CA ASP A 190 16.23 -1.69 4.48
C ASP A 190 16.33 -3.06 3.80
N ILE A 191 15.18 -3.67 3.48
CA ILE A 191 15.09 -4.92 2.71
C ILE A 191 14.10 -4.73 1.55
N ALA A 192 14.53 -5.15 0.36
CA ALA A 192 13.83 -4.96 -0.88
C ALA A 192 13.58 -6.31 -1.58
N ILE A 193 12.33 -6.60 -1.94
CA ILE A 193 11.96 -7.76 -2.75
C ILE A 193 11.49 -7.25 -4.11
N LEU A 194 12.14 -7.69 -5.19
CA LEU A 194 11.87 -7.21 -6.54
C LEU A 194 11.67 -8.37 -7.51
N GLY A 195 10.50 -8.40 -8.16
CA GLY A 195 10.28 -9.28 -9.31
C GLY A 195 11.06 -8.81 -10.53
N ILE A 196 11.81 -9.72 -11.14
CA ILE A 196 12.57 -9.46 -12.37
C ILE A 196 12.27 -10.52 -13.43
N HIS A 197 12.33 -10.11 -14.70
CA HIS A 197 12.36 -11.03 -15.82
C HIS A 197 13.81 -11.48 -16.09
N ARG A 198 13.98 -12.61 -16.77
CA ARG A 198 15.30 -13.13 -17.18
C ARG A 198 15.35 -13.53 -18.66
N LYS A 199 14.35 -13.10 -19.44
CA LYS A 199 14.19 -13.40 -20.86
C LYS A 199 13.76 -12.12 -21.58
N PRO A 200 14.31 -11.84 -22.77
CA PRO A 200 13.79 -10.79 -23.64
C PRO A 200 12.31 -11.00 -23.98
N PRO A 201 11.56 -9.93 -24.32
CA PRO A 201 10.16 -10.03 -24.69
C PRO A 201 9.98 -10.77 -26.02
N MET A 202 8.89 -11.53 -26.12
CA MET A 202 8.42 -12.06 -27.39
C MET A 202 7.77 -10.95 -28.21
N ILE A 203 7.86 -11.03 -29.54
CA ILE A 203 7.30 -10.02 -30.44
C ILE A 203 6.14 -10.65 -31.22
N ASP A 204 4.93 -10.13 -31.02
CA ASP A 204 3.77 -10.48 -31.84
C ASP A 204 3.77 -9.60 -33.09
N HIS A 205 4.48 -10.05 -34.12
CA HIS A 205 4.61 -9.32 -35.38
C HIS A 205 3.28 -9.10 -36.10
N GLN A 206 2.29 -9.98 -35.91
CA GLN A 206 1.00 -9.89 -36.60
C GLN A 206 0.14 -8.73 -36.07
N ARG A 207 0.19 -8.48 -34.76
CA ARG A 207 -0.68 -7.49 -34.11
C ARG A 207 -0.01 -6.15 -33.86
N ILE A 208 1.33 -6.09 -33.85
CA ILE A 208 2.09 -4.93 -33.35
C ILE A 208 1.69 -3.59 -34.00
N THR A 209 1.38 -3.57 -35.29
CA THR A 209 0.98 -2.34 -36.00
C THR A 209 -0.40 -1.83 -35.61
N GLY A 210 -1.30 -2.70 -35.14
CA GLY A 210 -2.64 -2.33 -34.71
C GLY A 210 -2.74 -1.93 -33.23
N VAL A 211 -1.70 -2.21 -32.43
CA VAL A 211 -1.75 -2.03 -30.97
C VAL A 211 -0.54 -1.27 -30.39
N CYS A 212 0.49 -0.97 -31.20
CA CYS A 212 1.68 -0.27 -30.74
C CYS A 212 2.02 0.92 -31.61
N GLU A 213 2.33 2.04 -30.96
CA GLU A 213 3.05 3.15 -31.57
C GLU A 213 4.56 2.83 -31.54
N LEU A 214 5.11 2.27 -32.63
CA LEU A 214 6.48 1.74 -32.66
C LEU A 214 7.57 2.71 -32.15
N PRO A 215 7.53 4.03 -32.42
CA PRO A 215 8.50 4.97 -31.86
C PRO A 215 8.52 4.98 -30.32
N LEU A 216 7.36 4.82 -29.67
CA LEU A 216 7.27 4.73 -28.21
C LEU A 216 7.97 3.47 -27.70
N ALA A 217 7.75 2.32 -28.36
CA ALA A 217 8.41 1.07 -27.99
C ALA A 217 9.95 1.17 -28.11
N VAL A 218 10.45 1.81 -29.18
CA VAL A 218 11.89 2.06 -29.36
C VAL A 218 12.45 2.97 -28.26
N ALA A 219 11.79 4.11 -28.01
CA ALA A 219 12.24 5.09 -27.02
C ALA A 219 12.13 4.57 -25.57
N SER A 220 11.25 3.61 -25.30
CA SER A 220 11.09 3.02 -23.97
C SER A 220 12.28 2.18 -23.50
N CYS A 221 13.16 1.74 -24.42
CA CYS A 221 14.26 0.85 -24.09
C CYS A 221 15.50 1.64 -23.61
N PRO A 222 15.90 1.55 -22.32
CA PRO A 222 16.98 2.38 -21.79
C PRO A 222 18.37 2.00 -22.31
N LEU A 223 18.55 0.79 -22.86
CA LEU A 223 19.82 0.35 -23.48
C LEU A 223 19.80 0.32 -25.02
N GLY A 224 18.72 0.85 -25.64
CA GLY A 224 18.60 0.88 -27.10
C GLY A 224 18.62 -0.50 -27.77
N ALA A 225 18.09 -1.52 -27.10
CA ALA A 225 17.97 -2.88 -27.61
C ALA A 225 16.85 -3.01 -28.66
N VAL A 226 15.79 -2.21 -28.55
CA VAL A 226 14.64 -2.22 -29.46
C VAL A 226 14.95 -1.35 -30.67
N LYS A 227 14.83 -1.90 -31.89
CA LYS A 227 15.06 -1.18 -33.16
C LYS A 227 13.91 -1.40 -34.14
N PRO A 228 13.54 -0.40 -34.97
CA PRO A 228 12.60 -0.62 -36.07
C PRO A 228 13.08 -1.73 -37.01
N ALA A 229 12.12 -2.48 -37.54
CA ALA A 229 12.34 -3.57 -38.49
C ALA A 229 11.12 -3.78 -39.40
N LYS A 230 11.28 -4.66 -40.38
CA LYS A 230 10.21 -5.12 -41.27
C LYS A 230 10.28 -6.64 -41.35
N VAL A 231 9.13 -7.28 -41.39
CA VAL A 231 8.99 -8.74 -41.60
C VAL A 231 7.89 -9.02 -42.60
N GLU A 232 8.00 -10.11 -43.34
CA GLU A 232 6.96 -10.56 -44.27
C GLU A 232 6.10 -11.64 -43.61
N ILE A 233 4.78 -11.44 -43.58
CA ILE A 233 3.80 -12.38 -43.04
C ILE A 233 2.66 -12.49 -44.05
N ASP A 234 2.34 -13.71 -44.48
CA ASP A 234 1.28 -14.00 -45.47
C ASP A 234 1.40 -13.16 -46.76
N GLY A 235 2.62 -12.96 -47.24
CA GLY A 235 2.92 -12.17 -48.44
C GLY A 235 2.75 -10.66 -48.26
N LYS A 236 2.62 -10.16 -47.04
CA LYS A 236 2.51 -8.74 -46.70
C LYS A 236 3.68 -8.28 -45.84
N GLU A 237 4.25 -7.13 -46.18
CA GLU A 237 5.27 -6.48 -45.37
C GLU A 237 4.63 -5.78 -44.16
N ILE A 238 5.05 -6.17 -42.95
CA ILE A 238 4.61 -5.59 -41.69
C ILE A 238 5.77 -4.82 -41.04
N LYS A 239 5.50 -3.56 -40.66
CA LYS A 239 6.43 -2.76 -39.85
C LYS A 239 6.40 -3.26 -38.41
N THR A 240 7.56 -3.56 -37.85
CA THR A 240 7.70 -4.14 -36.51
C THR A 240 8.95 -3.58 -35.81
N VAL A 241 9.28 -4.15 -34.65
CA VAL A 241 10.59 -4.01 -34.01
C VAL A 241 11.36 -5.33 -34.06
N LYS A 242 12.68 -5.24 -33.81
CA LYS A 242 13.56 -6.34 -33.39
C LYS A 242 14.23 -5.98 -32.07
N VAL A 243 14.57 -6.98 -31.27
CA VAL A 243 15.25 -6.81 -29.98
C VAL A 243 16.66 -7.39 -30.06
N ASN A 244 17.69 -6.59 -29.78
CA ASN A 244 19.05 -7.09 -29.59
C ASN A 244 19.17 -7.73 -28.20
N VAL A 245 19.23 -9.06 -28.16
CA VAL A 245 19.28 -9.85 -26.93
C VAL A 245 20.48 -9.49 -26.07
N GLU A 246 21.65 -9.23 -26.66
CA GLU A 246 22.88 -8.87 -25.92
C GLU A 246 22.77 -7.55 -25.16
N ARG A 247 21.83 -6.69 -25.54
CA ARG A 247 21.56 -5.40 -24.88
C ARG A 247 20.29 -5.41 -24.03
N CYS A 248 19.53 -6.50 -24.00
CA CYS A 248 18.26 -6.59 -23.30
C CYS A 248 18.46 -7.15 -21.88
N MET A 249 17.77 -6.54 -20.91
CA MET A 249 17.86 -6.80 -19.47
C MET A 249 16.48 -6.57 -18.83
#